data_AF-A0A8T0YTE1-F1
#
_entry.id   AF-A0A8T0YTE1-F1
#
_cell.length_a   1.000
_cell.length_b   1.000
_cell.length_c   1.000
_cell.angle_alpha   90.00
_cell.angle_beta   90.00
_cell.angle_gamma   90.00
#
_symmetry.space_group_name_H-M   'P 1'
#
loop_
_entity.id
_entity.type
_entity.pdbx_description
1 polymer ?
#
loop_
_entity_poly.entity_id
_entity_poly.type
_entity_poly.pdbx_seq_one_letter_code
_entity_poly.pdbx_strand_id
1 'polypeptide(L)'
;MVEVFISYSLMISRVPPEVRFFFTIDTTDGVVYKCNNYSETPACAVNTGYTNLHKHLTKCIGKDYDAKYASAVKARRNGLGFEVIEYVSERDLSVFKWIVGVLMRNMPLSEVDNPLTRELAGISSSDHVSSRSLSTYIKYLVPLVEALVEKIPPLPFGVMLDGWTTKSTHYVAVPEDQSRAVE
;
A
#
# COMPACT_ATOMS: atom_id res chain seq x y z
N MET A 1 -9.87 -24.93 21.79
CA MET A 1 -9.54 -23.62 21.18
C MET A 1 -8.05 -23.51 20.83
N VAL A 2 -7.14 -23.94 21.72
CA VAL A 2 -5.68 -23.94 21.47
C VAL A 2 -5.25 -24.93 20.37
N GLU A 3 -5.83 -26.14 20.34
CA GLU A 3 -5.49 -27.15 19.29
C GLU A 3 -5.90 -26.71 17.88
N VAL A 4 -7.00 -25.98 17.75
CA VAL A 4 -7.49 -25.44 16.48
C VAL A 4 -6.50 -24.39 15.95
N PHE A 5 -6.03 -23.49 16.83
CA PHE A 5 -5.02 -22.48 16.51
C PHE A 5 -3.67 -23.10 16.10
N ILE A 6 -3.23 -24.15 16.79
CA ILE A 6 -2.00 -24.90 16.46
C ILE A 6 -2.14 -25.60 15.10
N SER A 7 -3.30 -26.21 14.82
CA SER A 7 -3.57 -26.89 13.55
C SER A 7 -3.56 -25.93 12.36
N TYR A 8 -4.13 -24.73 12.51
CA TYR A 8 -4.08 -23.68 11.48
C TYR A 8 -2.66 -23.11 11.29
N SER A 9 -1.92 -22.88 12.37
CA SER A 9 -0.51 -22.45 12.30
C SER A 9 0.37 -23.48 11.57
N LEU A 10 0.18 -24.76 11.86
CA LEU A 10 0.85 -25.86 11.16
C LEU A 10 0.44 -25.96 9.68
N MET A 11 -0.83 -25.71 9.34
CA MET A 11 -1.26 -25.67 7.94
C MET A 11 -0.63 -24.51 7.17
N ILE A 12 -0.59 -23.32 7.74
CA ILE A 12 0.04 -22.13 7.12
C ILE A 12 1.55 -22.36 6.92
N SER A 13 2.21 -23.05 7.84
CA SER A 13 3.64 -23.39 7.72
C SER A 13 3.95 -24.36 6.57
N ARG A 14 2.96 -25.14 6.11
CA ARG A 14 3.09 -26.09 4.98
C ARG A 14 2.82 -25.44 3.62
N VAL A 15 2.34 -24.20 3.60
CA VAL A 15 2.14 -23.45 2.36
C VAL A 15 3.49 -22.89 1.90
N PRO A 16 3.90 -23.15 0.64
CA PRO A 16 5.18 -22.66 0.14
C PRO A 16 5.31 -21.13 0.28
N PRO A 17 6.50 -20.60 0.64
CA PRO A 17 6.72 -19.17 0.83
C PRO A 17 6.35 -18.31 -0.38
N GLU A 18 6.54 -18.82 -1.59
CA GLU A 18 6.16 -18.20 -2.85
C GLU A 18 4.65 -18.06 -2.99
N VAL A 19 3.87 -19.03 -2.52
CA VAL A 19 2.40 -18.96 -2.51
C VAL A 19 1.95 -17.96 -1.45
N ARG A 20 2.51 -18.02 -0.24
CA ARG A 20 2.22 -17.04 0.83
C ARG A 20 2.59 -15.62 0.47
N PHE A 21 3.54 -15.44 -0.45
CA PHE A 21 3.89 -14.12 -0.94
C PHE A 21 2.72 -13.50 -1.69
N PHE A 22 2.09 -14.21 -2.62
CA PHE A 22 1.07 -13.68 -3.52
C PHE A 22 -0.39 -13.82 -3.04
N PHE A 23 -0.64 -14.58 -1.98
CA PHE A 23 -1.99 -14.85 -1.46
C PHE A 23 -2.10 -14.58 0.04
N THR A 24 -3.13 -13.83 0.43
CA THR A 24 -3.60 -13.79 1.82
C THR A 24 -4.43 -15.04 2.10
N ILE A 25 -4.15 -15.70 3.23
CA ILE A 25 -4.85 -16.92 3.66
C ILE A 25 -5.88 -16.53 4.72
N ASP A 26 -7.15 -16.74 4.40
CA ASP A 26 -8.26 -16.61 5.35
C ASP A 26 -8.58 -18.00 5.91
N THR A 27 -8.68 -18.12 7.23
CA THR A 27 -8.95 -19.39 7.94
C THR A 27 -10.25 -19.36 8.75
N THR A 28 -11.06 -18.32 8.62
CA THR A 28 -12.28 -18.12 9.45
C THR A 28 -13.36 -19.17 9.19
N ASP A 29 -13.63 -19.51 7.92
CA ASP A 29 -14.63 -20.50 7.49
C ASP A 29 -14.02 -21.65 6.66
N GLY A 30 -12.78 -22.03 6.97
CA GLY A 30 -11.95 -22.96 6.18
C GLY A 30 -10.77 -22.26 5.51
N VAL A 31 -9.89 -23.00 4.83
CA VAL A 31 -8.66 -22.43 4.22
C VAL A 31 -8.98 -21.84 2.85
N VAL A 32 -9.08 -20.53 2.78
CA VAL A 32 -9.35 -19.77 1.55
C VAL A 32 -8.12 -18.95 1.16
N TYR A 33 -7.65 -19.12 -0.08
CA TYR A 33 -6.57 -18.31 -0.65
C TYR A 33 -7.17 -17.14 -1.44
N LYS A 34 -6.90 -15.91 -0.98
CA LYS A 34 -7.29 -14.66 -1.66
C LYS A 34 -6.08 -14.10 -2.39
N CYS A 35 -6.22 -13.82 -3.68
CA CYS A 35 -5.14 -13.26 -4.48
C CYS A 35 -4.96 -11.77 -4.17
N ASN A 36 -3.73 -11.35 -3.87
CA ASN A 36 -3.44 -9.97 -3.50
C ASN A 36 -3.46 -9.02 -4.72
N ASN A 37 -3.41 -9.57 -5.95
CA ASN A 37 -3.42 -8.78 -7.18
C ASN A 37 -4.83 -8.44 -7.68
N TYR A 38 -5.88 -9.16 -7.25
CA TYR A 38 -7.24 -8.97 -7.75
C TYR A 38 -8.29 -9.31 -6.69
N SER A 39 -9.04 -8.30 -6.23
CA SER A 39 -10.03 -8.41 -5.17
C SER A 39 -11.33 -9.12 -5.59
N GLU A 40 -11.56 -9.35 -6.89
CA GLU A 40 -12.87 -9.78 -7.43
C GLU A 40 -12.92 -11.21 -7.99
N THR A 41 -11.82 -11.98 -7.97
CA THR A 41 -11.83 -13.37 -8.51
C THR A 41 -11.93 -14.44 -7.42
N PRO A 42 -12.61 -15.57 -7.70
CA PRO A 42 -13.04 -16.47 -6.64
C PRO A 42 -11.86 -17.16 -5.97
N ALA A 43 -11.99 -17.27 -4.64
CA ALA A 43 -11.27 -18.18 -3.76
C ALA A 43 -10.93 -19.49 -4.48
N CYS A 44 -9.64 -19.83 -4.58
CA CYS A 44 -9.26 -21.16 -5.07
C CYS A 44 -9.85 -22.21 -4.13
N ALA A 45 -10.62 -23.15 -4.69
CA ALA A 45 -11.37 -24.14 -3.92
C ALA A 45 -10.47 -24.88 -2.92
N VAL A 46 -10.89 -24.84 -1.66
CA VAL A 46 -10.30 -25.58 -0.54
C VAL A 46 -10.11 -27.05 -0.94
N ASN A 47 -8.97 -27.66 -0.62
CA ASN A 47 -8.64 -29.07 -0.90
C ASN A 47 -8.30 -29.51 -2.35
N THR A 48 -8.03 -28.60 -3.29
CA THR A 48 -7.68 -29.02 -4.67
C THR A 48 -6.17 -29.06 -5.00
N GLY A 49 -5.30 -28.93 -3.99
CA GLY A 49 -3.84 -28.98 -4.15
C GLY A 49 -3.24 -27.67 -4.70
N TYR A 50 -1.93 -27.46 -4.48
CA TYR A 50 -1.23 -26.22 -4.84
C TYR A 50 -1.17 -25.95 -6.34
N THR A 51 -1.37 -26.96 -7.19
CA THR A 51 -1.38 -26.84 -8.66
C THR A 51 -2.40 -25.80 -9.16
N ASN A 52 -3.52 -25.64 -8.47
CA ASN A 52 -4.52 -24.64 -8.83
C ASN A 52 -4.06 -23.21 -8.52
N LEU A 53 -3.31 -23.02 -7.43
CA LEU A 53 -2.71 -21.74 -7.08
C LEU A 53 -1.63 -21.35 -8.10
N HIS A 54 -0.77 -22.28 -8.51
CA HIS A 54 0.23 -22.02 -9.56
C HIS A 54 -0.41 -21.67 -10.90
N LYS A 55 -1.50 -22.34 -11.30
CA LYS A 55 -2.27 -21.98 -12.50
C LYS A 55 -2.86 -20.57 -12.38
N HIS A 56 -3.37 -20.20 -11.20
CA HIS A 56 -3.85 -18.83 -10.94
C HIS A 56 -2.70 -17.82 -11.06
N LEU A 57 -1.54 -18.04 -10.43
CA LEU A 57 -0.37 -17.16 -10.49
C LEU A 57 0.11 -16.97 -11.93
N THR A 58 0.21 -18.06 -12.67
CA THR A 58 0.59 -18.03 -14.09
C THR A 58 -0.36 -17.16 -14.92
N LYS A 59 -1.66 -17.22 -14.63
CA LYS A 59 -2.69 -16.44 -15.34
C LYS A 59 -2.73 -14.98 -14.88
N CYS A 60 -2.58 -14.73 -13.58
CA CYS A 60 -2.80 -13.43 -12.96
C CYS A 60 -1.54 -12.55 -12.93
N ILE A 61 -0.38 -13.16 -12.68
CA ILE A 61 0.91 -12.47 -12.46
C ILE A 61 1.86 -12.68 -13.64
N GLY A 62 1.69 -13.78 -14.37
CA GLY A 62 2.53 -14.17 -15.50
C GLY A 62 3.34 -15.44 -15.21
N LYS A 63 3.91 -16.04 -16.27
CA LYS A 63 4.77 -17.24 -16.16
C LYS A 63 6.08 -16.98 -15.41
N ASP A 64 6.45 -15.72 -15.27
CA ASP A 64 7.65 -15.22 -14.62
C ASP A 64 7.46 -14.88 -13.14
N TYR A 65 6.35 -15.31 -12.52
CA TYR A 65 6.06 -15.00 -11.11
C TYR A 65 7.16 -15.51 -10.15
N ASP A 66 7.84 -16.62 -10.45
CA ASP A 66 8.97 -17.12 -9.66
C ASP A 66 10.17 -16.15 -9.70
N ALA A 67 10.46 -15.55 -10.87
CA ALA A 67 11.52 -14.55 -11.02
C ALA A 67 11.15 -13.24 -10.31
N LYS A 68 9.86 -12.86 -10.35
CA LYS A 68 9.32 -11.72 -9.58
C LYS A 68 9.44 -11.98 -8.07
N TYR A 69 9.12 -13.19 -7.60
CA TYR A 69 9.34 -13.60 -6.21
C TYR A 69 10.81 -13.51 -5.83
N ALA A 70 11.71 -14.16 -6.59
CA ALA A 70 13.15 -14.15 -6.29
C ALA A 70 13.76 -12.74 -6.29
N SER A 71 13.35 -11.88 -7.22
CA SER A 71 13.79 -10.48 -7.29
C SER A 71 13.28 -9.68 -6.08
N ALA A 72 12.00 -9.86 -5.73
CA ALA A 72 11.42 -9.27 -4.54
C ALA A 72 12.13 -9.75 -3.28
N VAL A 73 12.51 -11.04 -3.19
CA VAL A 73 13.33 -11.63 -2.10
C VAL A 73 14.70 -10.99 -2.00
N LYS A 74 15.38 -10.81 -3.12
CA LYS A 74 16.74 -10.26 -3.16
C LYS A 74 16.78 -8.77 -2.80
N ALA A 75 15.72 -8.02 -3.13
CA ALA A 75 15.55 -6.63 -2.72
C ALA A 75 15.23 -6.46 -1.21
N ARG A 76 14.95 -7.55 -0.45
CA ARG A 76 14.51 -7.55 0.97
C ARG A 76 15.57 -7.12 2.00
N ARG A 77 16.74 -6.61 1.61
CA ARG A 77 17.65 -5.98 2.58
C ARG A 77 17.23 -4.53 2.80
N ASN A 78 16.23 -4.31 3.66
CA ASN A 78 15.98 -2.98 4.20
C ASN A 78 17.02 -2.72 5.32
N GLY A 79 17.70 -1.57 5.29
CA GLY A 79 18.65 -1.18 6.34
C GLY A 79 17.99 -0.83 7.69
N LEU A 80 16.67 -0.98 7.79
CA LEU A 80 15.82 -0.45 8.87
C LEU A 80 15.10 -1.52 9.69
N GLY A 81 15.24 -2.82 9.34
CA GLY A 81 14.80 -3.91 10.21
C GLY A 81 13.28 -4.08 10.40
N PHE A 82 12.43 -3.41 9.61
CA PHE A 82 10.99 -3.65 9.63
C PHE A 82 10.64 -5.05 9.06
N GLU A 83 9.75 -5.79 9.72
CA GLU A 83 9.10 -6.98 9.13
C GLU A 83 8.32 -6.54 7.89
N VAL A 84 8.70 -7.10 6.73
CA VAL A 84 8.09 -6.75 5.45
C VAL A 84 6.77 -7.50 5.30
N ILE A 85 5.68 -6.74 5.23
CA ILE A 85 4.33 -7.22 4.93
C ILE A 85 4.25 -7.76 3.48
N GLU A 86 3.29 -8.66 3.26
CA GLU A 86 2.86 -9.39 2.04
C GLU A 86 3.03 -8.66 0.69
N TYR A 87 2.99 -9.40 -0.43
CA TYR A 87 3.10 -8.89 -1.81
C TYR A 87 2.42 -7.54 -2.03
N VAL A 88 3.17 -6.61 -2.62
CA VAL A 88 2.67 -5.30 -3.06
C VAL A 88 2.28 -5.42 -4.52
N SER A 89 1.00 -5.19 -4.84
CA SER A 89 0.54 -5.24 -6.22
C SER A 89 1.13 -4.09 -7.05
N GLU A 90 1.20 -4.25 -8.38
CA GLU A 90 1.64 -3.16 -9.28
C GLU A 90 0.75 -1.91 -9.12
N ARG A 91 -0.53 -2.13 -8.80
CA ARG A 91 -1.49 -1.06 -8.48
C ARG A 91 -1.10 -0.31 -7.21
N ASP A 92 -0.81 -1.02 -6.12
CA ASP A 92 -0.44 -0.39 -4.84
C ASP A 92 0.87 0.40 -4.95
N LEU A 93 1.84 -0.16 -5.69
CA LEU A 93 3.08 0.52 -6.04
C LEU A 93 2.83 1.81 -6.83
N SER A 94 1.88 1.78 -7.77
CA SER A 94 1.55 2.94 -8.59
C SER A 94 0.80 4.01 -7.79
N VAL A 95 -0.14 3.62 -6.93
CA VAL A 95 -0.77 4.53 -5.95
C VAL A 95 0.29 5.18 -5.05
N PHE A 96 1.22 4.40 -4.50
CA PHE A 96 2.29 4.92 -3.65
C PHE A 96 3.16 5.95 -4.39
N LYS A 97 3.59 5.64 -5.62
CA LYS A 97 4.36 6.57 -6.47
C LYS A 97 3.61 7.89 -6.70
N TRP A 98 2.30 7.82 -6.96
CA TRP A 98 1.48 9.02 -7.13
C TRP A 98 1.36 9.84 -5.84
N ILE A 99 1.13 9.19 -4.70
CA ILE A 99 1.05 9.87 -3.39
C ILE A 99 2.36 10.59 -3.10
N VAL A 100 3.49 9.89 -3.22
CA VAL A 100 4.83 10.47 -3.00
C VAL A 100 5.07 11.61 -3.97
N GLY A 101 4.79 11.43 -5.25
CA GLY A 101 4.97 12.46 -6.27
C GLY A 101 4.18 13.73 -5.98
N VAL A 102 2.89 13.60 -5.64
CA VAL A 102 2.00 14.73 -5.34
C VAL A 102 2.40 15.43 -4.05
N LEU A 103 2.60 14.69 -2.97
CA LEU A 103 2.88 15.27 -1.65
C LEU A 103 4.30 15.84 -1.56
N MET A 104 5.31 15.08 -1.97
CA MET A 104 6.72 15.50 -1.78
C MET A 104 7.16 16.60 -2.75
N ARG A 105 6.49 16.74 -3.91
CA ARG A 105 6.77 17.81 -4.88
C ARG A 105 5.70 18.90 -4.90
N ASN A 106 4.72 18.84 -4.01
CA ASN A 106 3.60 19.79 -3.94
C ASN A 106 2.91 20.00 -5.31
N MET A 107 2.65 18.90 -6.03
CA MET A 107 2.00 18.97 -7.34
C MET A 107 0.48 19.01 -7.21
N PRO A 108 -0.24 19.66 -8.13
CA PRO A 108 -1.70 19.58 -8.17
C PRO A 108 -2.18 18.13 -8.33
N LEU A 109 -3.27 17.76 -7.65
CA LEU A 109 -3.88 16.42 -7.80
C LEU A 109 -4.32 16.14 -9.26
N SER A 110 -4.60 17.17 -10.04
CA SER A 110 -4.95 17.06 -11.47
C SER A 110 -3.81 16.52 -12.33
N GLU A 111 -2.56 16.57 -11.87
CA GLU A 111 -1.41 16.04 -12.60
C GLU A 111 -1.45 14.53 -12.78
N VAL A 112 -2.18 13.83 -11.90
CA VAL A 112 -2.42 12.39 -12.02
C VAL A 112 -3.22 12.05 -13.27
N ASP A 113 -4.13 12.93 -13.68
CA ASP A 113 -4.97 12.76 -14.85
C ASP A 113 -4.32 13.31 -16.13
N ASN A 114 -3.19 14.03 -16.02
CA ASN A 114 -2.48 14.63 -17.15
C ASN A 114 -1.72 13.56 -17.96
N PRO A 115 -2.08 13.32 -19.24
CA PRO A 115 -1.45 12.27 -20.05
C PRO A 115 0.08 12.39 -20.16
N LEU A 116 0.60 13.62 -20.31
CA LEU A 116 2.04 13.85 -20.43
C LEU A 116 2.77 13.54 -19.11
N THR A 117 2.19 13.94 -17.98
CA THR A 117 2.76 13.66 -16.66
C THR A 117 2.78 12.15 -16.39
N ARG A 118 1.74 11.42 -16.81
CA ARG A 118 1.70 9.95 -16.70
C ARG A 118 2.78 9.28 -17.53
N GLU A 119 2.96 9.72 -18.77
CA GLU A 119 4.01 9.22 -19.68
C GLU A 119 5.40 9.45 -19.09
N LEU A 120 5.68 10.68 -18.65
CA LEU A 120 6.97 11.05 -18.05
C LEU A 120 7.24 10.36 -16.70
N ALA A 121 6.20 10.07 -15.93
CA ALA A 121 6.33 9.35 -14.67
C ALA A 121 6.64 7.85 -14.86
N GLY A 122 6.55 7.31 -16.08
CA GLY A 122 6.73 5.89 -16.36
C GLY A 122 5.72 5.01 -15.62
N ILE A 123 4.56 5.57 -15.27
CA ILE A 123 3.46 4.84 -14.63
C ILE A 123 2.59 4.29 -15.74
N SER A 124 2.39 2.97 -15.76
CA SER A 124 1.69 2.29 -16.85
C SER A 124 0.34 2.95 -17.14
N SER A 125 0.01 3.10 -18.42
CA SER A 125 -1.30 3.59 -18.87
C SER A 125 -2.44 2.66 -18.46
N SER A 126 -2.13 1.39 -18.14
CA SER A 126 -3.07 0.40 -17.60
C SER A 126 -3.40 0.62 -16.12
N ASP A 127 -2.69 1.51 -15.42
CA ASP A 127 -3.02 1.88 -14.05
C ASP A 127 -4.21 2.86 -14.06
N HIS A 128 -5.23 2.58 -13.24
CA HIS A 128 -6.49 3.34 -13.21
C HIS A 128 -6.55 4.33 -12.03
N VAL A 129 -5.40 4.81 -11.57
CA VAL A 129 -5.33 5.83 -10.53
C VAL A 129 -5.69 7.16 -11.15
N SER A 130 -6.84 7.71 -10.74
CA SER A 130 -7.29 9.07 -11.07
C SER A 130 -7.05 10.02 -9.91
N SER A 131 -7.12 11.33 -10.14
CA SER A 131 -7.09 12.34 -9.07
C SER A 131 -8.11 12.07 -7.96
N ARG A 132 -9.32 11.60 -8.32
CA ARG A 132 -10.39 11.25 -7.37
C ARG A 132 -10.02 10.02 -6.53
N SER A 133 -9.48 8.97 -7.17
CA SER A 133 -9.03 7.77 -6.45
C SER A 133 -7.87 8.12 -5.51
N LEU A 134 -6.90 8.91 -6.00
CA LEU A 134 -5.75 9.33 -5.22
C LEU A 134 -6.14 10.19 -4.01
N SER A 135 -7.08 11.13 -4.18
CA SER A 135 -7.62 11.92 -3.08
C SER A 135 -8.23 11.04 -1.98
N THR A 136 -8.93 9.98 -2.37
CA THR A 136 -9.47 9.00 -1.41
C THR A 136 -8.38 8.27 -0.65
N TYR A 137 -7.32 7.81 -1.33
CA TYR A 137 -6.20 7.15 -0.67
C TYR A 137 -5.45 8.08 0.28
N ILE A 138 -5.23 9.33 -0.11
CA ILE A 138 -4.60 10.34 0.77
C ILE A 138 -5.45 10.55 2.03
N LYS A 139 -6.78 10.64 1.90
CA LYS A 139 -7.69 10.76 3.06
C LYS A 139 -7.58 9.56 4.01
N TYR A 140 -7.43 8.34 3.49
CA TYR A 140 -7.21 7.16 4.34
C TYR A 140 -5.81 7.13 4.98
N LEU A 141 -4.83 7.78 4.36
CA LEU A 141 -3.48 7.87 4.90
C LEU A 141 -3.39 8.83 6.09
N VAL A 142 -4.19 9.91 6.11
CA VAL A 142 -4.23 10.91 7.19
C VAL A 142 -4.32 10.29 8.59
N PRO A 143 -5.35 9.49 8.94
CA PRO A 143 -5.46 8.94 10.30
C PRO A 143 -4.31 8.00 10.67
N LEU A 144 -3.71 7.32 9.68
CA LEU A 144 -2.54 6.47 9.92
C LEU A 144 -1.30 7.31 10.25
N VAL A 145 -1.12 8.44 9.55
CA VAL A 145 -0.04 9.39 9.84
C VAL A 145 -0.27 10.07 11.18
N GLU A 146 -1.49 10.51 11.49
CA GLU A 146 -1.84 11.09 12.79
C GLU A 146 -1.52 10.14 13.95
N ALA A 147 -1.87 8.85 13.82
CA ALA A 147 -1.55 7.83 14.81
C ALA A 147 -0.04 7.54 14.93
N LEU A 148 0.75 7.80 13.89
CA LEU A 148 2.21 7.72 13.94
C LEU A 148 2.81 8.96 14.60
N VAL A 149 2.30 10.15 14.26
CA VAL A 149 2.72 11.43 14.83
C VAL A 149 2.40 11.50 16.33
N GLU A 150 1.27 10.94 16.77
CA GLU A 150 0.90 10.87 18.19
C GLU A 150 1.94 10.11 19.04
N LYS A 151 2.66 9.15 18.44
CA LYS A 151 3.72 8.39 19.11
C LYS A 151 5.04 9.14 19.18
N ILE A 152 5.19 10.23 18.43
CA ILE A 152 6.39 11.07 18.46
C ILE A 152 6.25 11.99 19.67
N PRO A 153 7.22 11.98 20.62
CA PRO A 153 7.14 12.84 21.79
C PRO A 153 7.08 14.31 21.36
N PRO A 154 6.17 15.12 21.93
CA PRO A 154 5.99 16.49 21.49
C PRO A 154 7.26 17.30 21.80
N LEU A 155 7.94 17.73 20.75
CA LEU A 155 8.90 18.82 20.83
C LEU A 155 8.12 20.11 21.15
N PRO A 156 8.71 21.08 21.88
CA PRO A 156 8.07 22.38 22.04
C PRO A 156 7.85 23.03 20.67
N PHE A 157 6.58 23.09 20.23
CA PHE A 157 6.17 23.63 18.93
C PHE A 157 5.43 24.96 19.09
N GLY A 158 5.67 25.88 18.15
CA GLY A 158 4.86 27.08 17.98
C GLY A 158 3.66 26.78 17.10
N VAL A 159 2.52 27.42 17.38
CA VAL A 159 1.39 27.44 16.45
C VAL A 159 1.32 28.83 15.85
N MET A 160 1.65 28.94 14.57
CA MET A 160 1.45 30.19 13.84
C MET A 160 0.02 30.20 13.30
N LEU A 161 -0.65 31.35 13.43
CA LEU A 161 -1.99 31.57 12.88
C LEU A 161 -1.87 32.66 11.82
N ASP A 162 -2.18 32.33 10.57
CA ASP A 162 -2.25 33.29 9.48
C ASP A 162 -3.71 33.47 9.05
N GLY A 163 -4.16 34.71 8.93
CA GLY A 163 -5.56 35.04 8.68
C GLY A 163 -5.72 35.87 7.42
N TRP A 164 -6.61 35.44 6.51
CA TRP A 164 -6.99 36.26 5.36
C TRP A 164 -8.51 36.31 5.17
N THR A 165 -8.99 37.35 4.51
CA THR A 165 -10.42 37.50 4.18
C THR A 165 -10.56 37.66 2.69
N THR A 166 -11.42 36.84 2.08
CA THR A 166 -11.79 36.98 0.67
C THR A 166 -13.30 37.22 0.58
N LYS A 167 -13.69 38.42 0.15
CA LYS A 167 -15.09 38.88 0.10
C LYS A 167 -15.74 38.82 1.51
N SER A 168 -16.65 37.88 1.73
CA SER A 168 -17.37 37.66 2.99
C SER A 168 -16.87 36.45 3.78
N THR A 169 -15.82 35.77 3.31
CA THR A 169 -15.30 34.56 3.95
C THR A 169 -13.96 34.86 4.63
N HIS A 170 -13.91 34.59 5.93
CA HIS A 170 -12.70 34.68 6.74
C HIS A 170 -12.03 33.29 6.81
N TYR A 171 -10.73 33.27 6.59
CA TYR A 171 -9.91 32.06 6.61
C TYR A 171 -8.82 32.23 7.67
N VAL A 172 -8.52 31.13 8.36
CA VAL A 172 -7.39 31.02 9.27
C VAL A 172 -6.60 29.78 8.87
N ALA A 173 -5.37 29.97 8.43
CA ALA A 173 -4.38 28.91 8.29
C ALA A 173 -3.68 28.69 9.63
N VAL A 174 -3.48 27.43 9.96
CA VAL A 174 -2.67 26.99 11.10
C VAL A 174 -1.47 26.24 10.53
N PRO A 175 -0.45 26.93 10.00
CA PRO A 175 0.75 26.25 9.51
C PRO A 175 1.56 25.66 10.66
N GLU A 176 2.21 24.53 10.39
CA GLU A 176 3.24 23.96 11.23
C GLU A 176 4.46 24.90 11.28
N ASP A 177 4.95 25.21 12.48
CA ASP A 177 6.16 26.02 12.68
C ASP A 177 7.42 25.19 12.37
N GLN A 178 7.96 25.33 11.15
CA GLN A 178 9.20 24.66 10.74
C GLN A 178 10.48 25.44 11.09
N SER A 179 10.40 26.54 11.85
CA SER A 179 11.54 27.43 12.10
C SER A 179 12.62 26.87 13.04
N ARG A 180 12.45 25.66 13.59
CA ARG A 180 13.36 25.07 14.60
C ARG A 180 14.10 23.79 14.19
N ALA A 181 14.02 23.37 12.92
CA ALA A 181 14.72 22.16 12.45
C ALA A 181 16.22 22.37 12.12
N VAL A 182 16.78 23.54 12.41
CA VAL A 182 18.21 23.85 12.19
C VAL A 182 18.79 24.52 13.43
N GLU A 183 19.22 23.69 14.40
CA GLU A 183 20.31 23.99 15.34
C GLU A 183 20.97 22.69 15.79
#